data_AF-A0A447GFC6-F1
#
_entry.id   AF-A0A447GFC6-F1
#
_cell.length_a   1.000
_cell.length_b   1.000
_cell.length_c   1.000
_cell.angle_alpha   90.00
_cell.angle_beta   90.00
_cell.angle_gamma   90.00
#
_symmetry.space_group_name_H-M   'P 1'
#
loop_
_entity.id
_entity.type
_entity.pdbx_description
1 polymer ?
#
loop_
_entity_poly.entity_id
_entity_poly.type
_entity_poly.pdbx_seq_one_letter_code
_entity_poly.pdbx_strand_id
1 'polypeptide(L)'
;MGRVIDAVAMPDPAEFDTLADGDHPGWASRRVRETDATRHFRDVFGDCDIDPTDDPMAVVSEAVDVKAAAVRCGLEALGDAHALNALDALMDLSSLERELIEDGAARRTLALLAVQEGLSKLRAVDDVAMIVDRAPRELVESCGFDRAVLFRVHEGRMVMESAYFGDDQEGAEKMVAFAQSVAPLLDHMLIETQMIRRHAPAIVRDARNDPRVNRPIVDFSLTHSYVAAPVMPTGKVIGFLHADRLYSGRTVDEIDRDTVWAFAEGFGYAFERTVLLERMRRLNAEVRHALASADEAARGLQDADLDLRKIEPVERSPAARSLAEVQTRVMAMLTRREVEVLRLMAAGRTNQQIADELVISAGTVKSHVKRVLRKLHATNRAEAASAYVRLASVPETG
;
A
#
# COMPACT_ATOMS: atom_id res chain seq x y z
N MET A 1 4.29 19.24 -30.74
CA MET A 1 5.68 18.90 -31.12
C MET A 1 6.06 17.64 -30.34
N GLY A 2 5.72 16.46 -30.87
CA GLY A 2 6.02 15.18 -30.20
C GLY A 2 7.48 14.82 -30.39
N ARG A 3 8.19 14.46 -29.31
CA ARG A 3 9.50 13.83 -29.40
C ARG A 3 9.30 12.37 -29.77
N VAL A 4 9.68 12.02 -30.99
CA VAL A 4 9.85 10.65 -31.44
C VAL A 4 11.00 10.06 -30.61
N ILE A 5 10.74 8.96 -29.92
CA ILE A 5 11.78 8.16 -29.26
C ILE A 5 12.40 7.36 -30.40
N ASP A 6 13.65 7.67 -30.75
CA ASP A 6 14.40 6.87 -31.71
C ASP A 6 14.48 5.43 -31.20
N ALA A 7 14.03 4.49 -32.03
CA ALA A 7 14.18 3.07 -31.77
C ALA A 7 15.68 2.76 -31.72
N VAL A 8 16.20 2.51 -30.51
CA VAL A 8 17.53 1.93 -30.34
C VAL A 8 17.48 0.58 -31.05
N ALA A 9 18.18 0.47 -32.17
CA ALA A 9 18.36 -0.81 -32.85
C ALA A 9 18.95 -1.80 -31.85
N MET A 10 18.20 -2.87 -31.56
CA MET A 10 18.71 -3.98 -30.77
C MET A 10 19.90 -4.56 -31.57
N PRO A 11 21.10 -4.67 -30.98
CA PRO A 11 22.25 -5.22 -31.67
C PRO A 11 21.96 -6.65 -32.14
N ASP A 12 22.57 -7.03 -33.25
CA ASP A 12 22.42 -8.37 -33.85
C ASP A 12 22.80 -9.42 -32.79
N PRO A 13 21.94 -10.41 -32.47
CA PRO A 13 22.26 -11.45 -31.50
C PRO A 13 23.54 -12.24 -31.82
N ALA A 14 24.04 -12.16 -33.06
CA ALA A 14 25.34 -12.72 -33.47
C ALA A 14 26.57 -11.88 -33.05
N GLU A 15 26.41 -10.62 -32.63
CA GLU A 15 27.50 -9.78 -32.08
C GLU A 15 27.79 -10.07 -30.60
N PHE A 16 26.90 -10.77 -29.90
CA PHE A 16 27.19 -11.34 -28.59
C PHE A 16 27.98 -12.63 -28.78
N ASP A 17 29.24 -12.49 -29.16
CA ASP A 17 30.21 -13.58 -29.05
C ASP A 17 30.07 -14.13 -27.62
N THR A 18 29.80 -15.43 -27.51
CA THR A 18 29.59 -16.10 -26.23
C THR A 18 30.74 -15.72 -25.33
N LEU A 19 30.48 -14.88 -24.32
CA LEU A 19 31.49 -14.39 -23.39
C LEU A 19 32.11 -15.62 -22.73
N ALA A 20 33.23 -16.08 -23.28
CA ALA A 20 33.99 -17.18 -22.73
C ALA A 20 34.33 -16.84 -21.27
N ASP A 21 34.31 -17.86 -20.41
CA ASP A 21 34.55 -17.78 -18.96
C ASP A 21 35.71 -16.84 -18.61
N GLY A 22 35.42 -15.55 -18.41
CA GLY A 22 36.45 -14.53 -18.24
C GLY A 22 36.03 -13.09 -18.54
N ASP A 23 35.26 -12.84 -19.60
CA ASP A 23 34.94 -11.47 -20.06
C ASP A 23 33.56 -10.95 -19.60
N HIS A 24 33.02 -11.55 -18.54
CA HIS A 24 31.70 -11.19 -18.05
C HIS A 24 31.73 -9.87 -17.24
N PRO A 25 30.69 -8.99 -17.28
CA PRO A 25 30.68 -7.66 -16.65
C PRO A 25 30.69 -7.60 -15.10
N GLY A 26 31.31 -8.57 -14.42
CA GLY A 26 31.50 -8.59 -12.96
C GLY A 26 30.35 -9.19 -12.15
N TRP A 27 29.18 -9.45 -12.74
CA TRP A 27 28.07 -10.11 -12.02
C TRP A 27 28.20 -11.64 -11.96
N ALA A 28 28.92 -12.28 -12.88
CA ALA A 28 29.31 -13.71 -12.78
C ALA A 28 30.39 -13.96 -11.73
N SER A 29 31.18 -12.93 -11.36
CA SER A 29 32.15 -13.02 -10.27
C SER A 29 31.55 -12.82 -8.88
N ARG A 30 30.24 -12.59 -8.77
CA ARG A 30 29.58 -12.42 -7.47
C ARG A 30 29.45 -13.79 -6.82
N ARG A 31 30.30 -14.08 -5.83
CA ARG A 31 30.23 -15.32 -5.05
C ARG A 31 28.82 -15.52 -4.52
N VAL A 32 28.24 -16.68 -4.82
CA VAL A 32 26.99 -17.13 -4.20
C VAL A 32 27.18 -17.04 -2.70
N ARG A 33 26.29 -16.33 -2.01
CA ARG A 33 26.37 -16.18 -0.56
C ARG A 33 25.98 -17.51 0.05
N GLU A 34 26.98 -18.24 0.53
CA GLU A 34 26.80 -19.53 1.17
C GLU A 34 25.94 -19.40 2.43
N THR A 35 24.95 -20.29 2.55
CA THR A 35 24.13 -20.42 3.77
C THR A 35 24.84 -21.30 4.79
N ASP A 36 24.48 -21.18 6.07
CA ASP A 36 25.06 -22.04 7.11
C ASP A 36 24.74 -23.53 6.87
N ALA A 37 23.58 -23.85 6.29
CA ALA A 37 23.20 -25.20 5.91
C ALA A 37 24.09 -25.75 4.77
N THR A 38 24.32 -24.95 3.73
CA THR A 38 25.21 -25.30 2.61
C THR A 38 26.65 -25.52 3.10
N ARG A 39 27.12 -24.67 4.02
CA ARG A 39 28.45 -24.83 4.65
C ARG A 39 28.53 -26.13 5.42
N HIS A 40 27.54 -26.40 6.28
CA HIS A 40 27.49 -27.61 7.07
C HIS A 40 27.40 -28.88 6.20
N PHE A 41 26.60 -28.85 5.13
CA PHE A 41 26.56 -29.95 4.16
C PHE A 41 27.94 -30.21 3.58
N ARG A 42 28.68 -29.19 3.13
CA ARG A 42 30.03 -29.38 2.60
C ARG A 42 31.00 -29.88 3.66
N ASP A 43 30.88 -29.46 4.92
CA ASP A 43 31.72 -29.98 6.00
C ASP A 43 31.48 -31.48 6.26
N VAL A 44 30.23 -31.96 6.10
CA VAL A 44 29.85 -33.36 6.32
C VAL A 44 30.17 -34.23 5.10
N PHE A 45 29.97 -33.72 3.88
CA PHE A 45 30.12 -34.44 2.62
C PHE A 45 31.37 -34.04 1.84
N GLY A 46 32.32 -33.33 2.45
CA GLY A 46 33.44 -32.68 1.74
C GLY A 46 34.39 -33.62 1.00
N ASP A 47 34.38 -34.91 1.33
CA ASP A 47 35.13 -35.96 0.63
C ASP A 47 34.32 -36.65 -0.50
N CYS A 48 33.04 -36.28 -0.67
CA CYS A 48 32.15 -36.78 -1.71
C CYS A 48 32.11 -35.81 -2.90
N ASP A 49 32.06 -36.34 -4.12
CA ASP A 49 31.88 -35.57 -5.36
C ASP A 49 30.39 -35.20 -5.57
N ILE A 50 29.79 -34.58 -4.56
CA ILE A 50 28.38 -34.17 -4.55
C ILE A 50 28.33 -32.65 -4.47
N ASP A 51 27.70 -32.01 -5.44
CA ASP A 51 27.49 -30.58 -5.39
C ASP A 51 26.38 -30.27 -4.36
N PRO A 52 26.63 -29.45 -3.33
CA PRO A 52 25.60 -29.03 -2.38
C PRO A 52 24.44 -28.22 -3.00
N THR A 53 24.54 -27.87 -4.29
CA THR A 53 23.46 -27.26 -5.08
C THR A 53 22.60 -28.26 -5.85
N ASP A 54 23.01 -29.53 -5.94
CA ASP A 54 22.11 -30.65 -6.28
C ASP A 54 21.05 -30.82 -5.18
N ASP A 55 20.06 -31.72 -5.36
CA ASP A 55 19.02 -31.98 -4.36
C ASP A 55 19.63 -32.47 -3.03
N PRO A 56 19.86 -31.57 -2.05
CA PRO A 56 20.67 -31.89 -0.89
C PRO A 56 19.85 -32.71 0.11
N MET A 57 18.51 -32.64 0.02
CA MET A 57 17.63 -33.44 0.86
C MET A 57 17.67 -34.91 0.44
N ALA A 58 17.64 -35.18 -0.87
CA ALA A 58 17.74 -36.54 -1.38
C ALA A 58 19.07 -37.20 -0.96
N VAL A 59 20.18 -36.47 -1.10
CA VAL A 59 21.52 -36.95 -0.71
C VAL A 59 21.59 -37.24 0.79
N VAL A 60 21.11 -36.31 1.63
CA VAL A 60 21.12 -36.50 3.09
C VAL A 60 20.22 -37.68 3.48
N SER A 61 19.05 -37.83 2.86
CA SER A 61 18.16 -38.96 3.11
C SER A 61 18.85 -40.29 2.80
N GLU A 62 19.46 -40.43 1.63
CA GLU A 62 20.14 -41.66 1.24
C GLU A 62 21.29 -41.98 2.20
N ALA A 63 22.06 -40.96 2.60
CA ALA A 63 23.13 -41.13 3.58
C ALA A 63 22.61 -41.60 4.95
N VAL A 64 21.49 -41.05 5.42
CA VAL A 64 20.84 -41.48 6.66
C VAL A 64 20.41 -42.95 6.56
N ASP A 65 19.77 -43.35 5.46
CA ASP A 65 19.31 -44.72 5.25
C ASP A 65 20.47 -45.73 5.24
N VAL A 66 21.56 -45.40 4.54
CA VAL A 66 22.78 -46.24 4.50
C VAL A 66 23.40 -46.38 5.90
N LYS A 67 23.49 -45.29 6.66
CA LYS A 67 24.05 -45.34 8.02
C LYS A 67 23.13 -46.09 8.98
N ALA A 68 21.82 -45.88 8.89
CA ALA A 68 20.84 -46.60 9.69
C ALA A 68 20.90 -48.11 9.44
N ALA A 69 21.04 -48.53 8.17
CA ALA A 69 21.22 -49.94 7.80
C ALA A 69 22.50 -50.53 8.43
N ALA A 70 23.62 -49.81 8.37
CA ALA A 70 24.87 -50.26 8.99
C ALA A 70 24.75 -50.41 10.51
N VAL A 71 24.10 -49.46 11.19
CA VAL A 71 23.84 -49.53 12.64
C VAL A 71 22.91 -50.71 12.95
N ARG A 72 21.84 -50.90 12.18
CA ARG A 72 20.90 -52.01 12.33
C ARG A 72 21.62 -53.35 12.25
N CYS A 73 22.44 -53.59 11.22
CA CYS A 73 23.21 -54.84 11.09
C CYS A 73 24.12 -55.09 12.31
N GLY A 74 24.72 -54.04 12.86
CA GLY A 74 25.52 -54.13 14.09
C GLY A 74 24.69 -54.52 15.31
N LEU A 75 23.52 -53.92 15.49
CA LEU A 75 22.61 -54.21 16.62
C LEU A 75 21.97 -55.60 16.51
N GLU A 76 21.62 -56.04 15.31
CA GLU A 76 21.14 -57.41 15.03
C GLU A 76 22.18 -58.46 15.40
N ALA A 77 23.45 -58.23 15.04
CA ALA A 77 24.54 -59.12 15.41
C ALA A 77 24.76 -59.23 16.93
N LEU A 78 24.42 -58.17 17.67
CA LEU A 78 24.47 -58.14 19.13
C LEU A 78 23.21 -58.72 19.81
N GLY A 79 22.11 -58.91 19.06
CA GLY A 79 20.84 -59.39 19.58
C GLY A 79 20.11 -58.39 20.49
N ASP A 80 20.41 -57.10 20.39
CA ASP A 80 19.80 -56.06 21.23
C ASP A 80 18.47 -55.57 20.64
N ALA A 81 17.39 -56.26 20.98
CA ALA A 81 16.05 -55.94 20.52
C ALA A 81 15.55 -54.56 21.00
N HIS A 82 16.03 -54.06 22.15
CA HIS A 82 15.60 -52.75 22.64
C HIS A 82 16.24 -51.62 21.83
N ALA A 83 17.54 -51.74 21.53
CA ALA A 83 18.24 -50.79 20.69
C ALA A 83 17.69 -50.79 19.24
N LEU A 84 17.31 -51.95 18.71
CA LEU A 84 16.67 -52.04 17.39
C LEU A 84 15.32 -51.31 17.35
N ASN A 85 14.45 -51.53 18.33
CA ASN A 85 13.18 -50.80 18.42
C ASN A 85 13.37 -49.28 18.57
N ALA A 86 14.40 -48.86 19.30
CA ALA A 86 14.73 -47.44 19.45
C ALA A 86 15.23 -46.82 18.13
N LEU A 87 16.04 -47.57 17.36
CA LEU A 87 16.48 -47.16 16.01
C LEU A 87 15.28 -47.03 15.06
N ASP A 88 14.35 -48.00 15.08
CA ASP A 88 13.13 -47.95 14.26
C ASP A 88 12.28 -46.70 14.60
N ALA A 89 12.03 -46.46 15.89
CA ALA A 89 11.29 -45.29 16.32
C ALA A 89 11.99 -43.96 15.92
N LEU A 90 13.33 -43.92 15.94
CA LEU A 90 14.09 -42.75 15.50
C LEU A 90 13.94 -42.53 13.98
N MET A 91 13.99 -43.59 13.18
CA MET A 91 13.81 -43.52 11.73
C MET A 91 12.40 -43.08 11.35
N ASP A 92 11.38 -43.60 12.04
CA ASP A 92 10.00 -43.17 11.87
C ASP A 92 9.82 -41.68 12.20
N LEU A 93 10.40 -41.22 13.31
CA LEU A 93 10.36 -39.80 13.70
C LEU A 93 11.09 -38.91 12.69
N SER A 94 12.25 -39.34 12.17
CA SER A 94 13.00 -38.58 11.17
C SER A 94 12.25 -38.48 9.83
N SER A 95 11.57 -39.56 9.45
CA SER A 95 10.73 -39.58 8.24
C SER A 95 9.53 -38.65 8.40
N LEU A 96 8.85 -38.71 9.55
CA LEU A 96 7.74 -37.82 9.87
C LEU A 96 8.17 -36.35 9.92
N GLU A 97 9.33 -36.04 10.51
CA GLU A 97 9.87 -34.67 10.53
C GLU A 97 10.05 -34.12 9.10
N ARG A 98 10.59 -34.95 8.20
CA ARG A 98 10.77 -34.58 6.79
C ARG A 98 9.44 -34.36 6.08
N GLU A 99 8.49 -35.29 6.23
CA GLU A 99 7.14 -35.16 5.67
C GLU A 99 6.46 -33.86 6.13
N LEU A 100 6.59 -33.51 7.41
CA LEU A 100 6.04 -32.26 7.97
C LEU A 100 6.73 -31.01 7.43
N ILE A 101 8.05 -31.06 7.19
CA ILE A 101 8.80 -29.96 6.57
C ILE A 101 8.36 -29.77 5.10
N GLU A 102 8.25 -30.87 4.34
CA GLU A 102 7.82 -30.87 2.95
C GLU A 102 6.36 -30.40 2.81
N ASP A 103 5.44 -30.91 3.63
CA ASP A 103 4.06 -30.42 3.70
C ASP A 103 4.03 -28.92 4.02
N GLY A 104 4.80 -28.46 5.01
CA GLY A 104 4.90 -27.06 5.36
C GLY A 104 5.41 -26.18 4.20
N ALA A 105 6.38 -26.66 3.43
CA ALA A 105 6.91 -25.96 2.25
C ALA A 105 5.89 -25.92 1.09
N ALA A 106 5.19 -27.03 0.86
CA ALA A 106 4.12 -27.13 -0.13
C ALA A 106 2.97 -26.19 0.23
N ARG A 107 2.51 -26.18 1.49
CA ARG A 107 1.46 -25.27 1.98
C ARG A 107 1.85 -23.80 1.82
N ARG A 108 3.10 -23.41 2.12
CA ARG A 108 3.59 -22.04 1.90
C ARG A 108 3.57 -21.67 0.42
N THR A 109 4.01 -22.56 -0.45
CA THR A 109 4.02 -22.33 -1.91
C THR A 109 2.60 -22.12 -2.44
N LEU A 110 1.67 -22.99 -2.05
CA LEU A 110 0.26 -22.86 -2.42
C LEU A 110 -0.38 -21.58 -1.87
N ALA A 111 -0.05 -21.20 -0.63
CA ALA A 111 -0.53 -19.96 -0.03
C ALA A 111 -0.06 -18.72 -0.80
N LEU A 112 1.20 -18.69 -1.26
CA LEU A 112 1.72 -17.58 -2.08
C LEU A 112 1.01 -17.49 -3.44
N LEU A 113 0.75 -18.64 -4.09
CA LEU A 113 0.00 -18.69 -5.35
C LEU A 113 -1.44 -18.16 -5.16
N ALA A 114 -2.10 -18.56 -4.08
CA ALA A 114 -3.42 -18.08 -3.71
C ALA A 114 -3.46 -16.55 -3.48
N VAL A 115 -2.45 -15.99 -2.81
CA VAL A 115 -2.30 -14.55 -2.63
C VAL A 115 -2.14 -13.85 -3.98
N GLN A 116 -1.28 -14.38 -4.86
CA GLN A 116 -1.09 -13.80 -6.20
C GLN A 116 -2.38 -13.82 -7.03
N GLU A 117 -3.15 -14.90 -6.93
CA GLU A 117 -4.46 -15.03 -7.59
C GLU A 117 -5.44 -13.96 -7.07
N GLY A 118 -5.63 -13.86 -5.76
CA GLY A 118 -6.55 -12.87 -5.16
C GLY A 118 -6.15 -11.44 -5.51
N LEU A 119 -4.87 -11.11 -5.42
CA LEU A 119 -4.35 -9.79 -5.81
C LEU A 119 -4.47 -9.51 -7.31
N SER A 120 -4.47 -10.53 -8.17
CA SER A 120 -4.74 -10.35 -9.61
C SER A 120 -6.16 -9.88 -9.88
N LYS A 121 -7.14 -10.38 -9.13
CA LYS A 121 -8.55 -9.99 -9.24
C LYS A 121 -8.77 -8.54 -8.78
N LEU A 122 -8.07 -8.11 -7.72
CA LEU A 122 -8.10 -6.71 -7.26
C LEU A 122 -7.40 -5.73 -8.22
N ARG A 123 -6.47 -6.20 -9.07
CA ARG A 123 -5.77 -5.34 -10.04
C ARG A 123 -6.68 -4.74 -11.10
N ALA A 124 -7.75 -5.45 -11.47
CA ALA A 124 -8.71 -5.00 -12.47
C ALA A 124 -9.69 -3.94 -11.95
N VAL A 125 -9.68 -3.65 -10.64
CA VAL A 125 -10.63 -2.74 -9.99
C VAL A 125 -10.14 -1.30 -10.08
N ASP A 126 -11.01 -0.42 -10.54
CA ASP A 126 -10.72 1.00 -10.74
C ASP A 126 -11.63 1.96 -9.95
N ASP A 127 -12.41 1.41 -9.02
CA ASP A 127 -13.26 2.14 -8.07
C ASP A 127 -12.84 1.85 -6.62
N VAL A 128 -12.71 2.90 -5.80
CA VAL A 128 -12.24 2.79 -4.41
C VAL A 128 -13.22 2.05 -3.51
N ALA A 129 -14.53 2.24 -3.67
CA ALA A 129 -15.50 1.54 -2.82
C ALA A 129 -15.51 0.04 -3.14
N MET A 130 -15.44 -0.29 -4.43
CA MET A 130 -15.42 -1.68 -4.91
C MET A 130 -14.16 -2.42 -4.45
N ILE A 131 -12.97 -1.80 -4.53
CA ILE A 131 -11.73 -2.49 -4.12
C ILE A 131 -11.69 -2.73 -2.60
N VAL A 132 -12.26 -1.83 -1.81
CA VAL A 132 -12.40 -1.98 -0.35
C VAL A 132 -13.36 -3.11 -0.02
N ASP A 133 -14.48 -3.22 -0.73
CA ASP A 133 -15.45 -4.30 -0.54
C ASP A 133 -14.91 -5.67 -0.98
N ARG A 134 -14.16 -5.73 -2.09
CA ARG A 134 -13.60 -6.99 -2.57
C ARG A 134 -12.39 -7.50 -1.80
N ALA A 135 -11.64 -6.66 -1.09
CA ALA A 135 -10.41 -7.13 -0.45
C ALA A 135 -10.65 -8.27 0.56
N PRO A 136 -11.63 -8.17 1.48
CA PRO A 136 -11.99 -9.29 2.37
C PRO A 136 -12.50 -10.52 1.60
N ARG A 137 -13.30 -10.30 0.54
CA ARG A 137 -13.81 -11.39 -0.30
C ARG A 137 -12.69 -12.21 -0.93
N GLU A 138 -11.74 -11.55 -1.57
CA GLU A 138 -10.65 -12.24 -2.26
C GLU A 138 -9.71 -12.94 -1.28
N LEU A 139 -9.56 -12.42 -0.06
CA LEU A 139 -8.81 -13.09 0.99
C LEU A 139 -9.50 -14.41 1.42
N VAL A 140 -10.83 -14.42 1.53
CA VAL A 140 -11.62 -15.62 1.84
C VAL A 140 -11.62 -16.59 0.65
N GLU A 141 -12.09 -16.13 -0.52
CA GLU A 141 -12.32 -16.98 -1.69
C GLU A 141 -11.01 -17.50 -2.31
N SER A 142 -9.96 -16.67 -2.39
CA SER A 142 -8.70 -17.09 -3.01
C SER A 142 -7.71 -17.68 -1.99
N CYS A 143 -7.62 -17.13 -0.76
CA CYS A 143 -6.64 -17.58 0.24
C CYS A 143 -7.21 -18.60 1.25
N GLY A 144 -8.49 -18.95 1.13
CA GLY A 144 -9.11 -20.03 1.89
C GLY A 144 -9.30 -19.74 3.38
N PHE A 145 -9.46 -18.46 3.75
CA PHE A 145 -9.96 -18.08 5.07
C PHE A 145 -11.48 -18.26 5.14
N ASP A 146 -12.04 -18.38 6.33
CA ASP A 146 -13.51 -18.49 6.48
C ASP A 146 -14.16 -17.11 6.48
N ARG A 147 -13.48 -16.15 7.10
CA ARG A 147 -13.96 -14.78 7.26
C ARG A 147 -12.80 -13.82 7.16
N ALA A 148 -13.06 -12.66 6.59
CA ALA A 148 -12.12 -11.55 6.57
C ALA A 148 -12.84 -10.24 6.84
N VAL A 149 -12.13 -9.29 7.45
CA VAL A 149 -12.61 -7.93 7.69
C VAL A 149 -11.51 -6.92 7.43
N LEU A 150 -11.90 -5.76 6.91
CA LEU A 150 -11.03 -4.63 6.65
C LEU A 150 -11.39 -3.47 7.57
N PHE A 151 -10.44 -3.06 8.39
CA PHE A 151 -10.52 -1.85 9.21
C PHE A 151 -9.75 -0.71 8.55
N ARG A 152 -10.33 0.49 8.59
CA ARG A 152 -9.63 1.74 8.30
C ARG A 152 -9.27 2.44 9.61
N VAL A 153 -8.10 3.06 9.62
CA VAL A 153 -7.69 3.96 10.70
C VAL A 153 -8.17 5.37 10.39
N HIS A 154 -9.05 5.91 11.22
CA HIS A 154 -9.55 7.28 11.11
C HIS A 154 -9.51 7.96 12.47
N GLU A 155 -8.78 9.08 12.58
CA GLU A 155 -8.65 9.85 13.83
C GLU A 155 -8.24 9.01 15.05
N GLY A 156 -7.36 8.02 14.84
CA GLY A 156 -6.89 7.12 15.91
C GLY A 156 -7.91 6.05 16.32
N ARG A 157 -9.00 5.88 15.58
CA ARG A 157 -9.99 4.81 15.76
C ARG A 157 -9.92 3.80 14.63
N MET A 158 -10.29 2.57 14.93
CA MET A 158 -10.53 1.53 13.93
C MET A 158 -12.00 1.54 13.55
N VAL A 159 -12.27 1.79 12.27
CA VAL A 159 -13.61 1.73 11.69
C VAL A 159 -13.64 0.55 10.75
N MET A 160 -14.53 -0.41 10.97
CA MET A 160 -14.70 -1.52 10.03
C MET A 160 -15.38 -0.98 8.77
N GLU A 161 -14.68 -1.06 7.63
CA GLU A 161 -15.17 -0.58 6.34
C GLU A 161 -15.88 -1.69 5.56
N SER A 162 -15.36 -2.91 5.63
CA SER A 162 -15.95 -4.06 4.94
C SER A 162 -15.68 -5.35 5.71
N ALA A 163 -16.58 -6.31 5.56
CA ALA A 163 -16.49 -7.66 6.09
C ALA A 163 -17.04 -8.65 5.04
N TYR A 164 -16.43 -9.83 4.96
CA TYR A 164 -16.92 -10.91 4.12
C TYR A 164 -16.78 -12.24 4.83
N PHE A 165 -17.91 -12.93 5.04
CA PHE A 165 -18.01 -14.16 5.84
C PHE A 165 -18.47 -15.36 4.98
N GLY A 166 -18.02 -15.43 3.72
CA GLY A 166 -18.44 -16.47 2.79
C GLY A 166 -19.93 -16.36 2.48
N ASP A 167 -20.69 -17.41 2.81
CA ASP A 167 -22.13 -17.49 2.59
C ASP A 167 -22.96 -16.70 3.63
N ASP A 168 -22.35 -16.29 4.75
CA ASP A 168 -23.04 -15.58 5.84
C ASP A 168 -23.03 -14.05 5.63
N GLN A 169 -23.73 -13.60 4.59
CA GLN A 169 -23.81 -12.16 4.27
C GLN A 169 -24.48 -11.36 5.40
N GLU A 170 -25.54 -11.90 6.02
CA GLU A 170 -26.25 -11.23 7.10
C GLU A 170 -25.35 -11.06 8.35
N GLY A 171 -24.54 -12.07 8.67
CA GLY A 171 -23.54 -11.99 9.73
C GLY A 171 -22.47 -10.93 9.46
N ALA A 172 -22.01 -10.81 8.21
CA ALA A 172 -21.04 -9.78 7.81
C ALA A 172 -21.63 -8.36 7.96
N GLU A 173 -22.87 -8.13 7.50
CA GLU A 173 -23.55 -6.84 7.64
C GLU A 173 -23.74 -6.45 9.12
N LYS A 174 -24.18 -7.40 9.96
CA LYS A 174 -24.31 -7.19 11.41
C LYS A 174 -22.96 -6.90 12.06
N MET A 175 -21.90 -7.57 11.63
CA MET A 175 -20.54 -7.31 12.12
C MET A 175 -20.10 -5.88 11.85
N VAL A 176 -20.26 -5.42 10.61
CA VAL A 176 -19.88 -4.05 10.23
C VAL A 176 -20.65 -3.04 11.07
N ALA A 177 -21.98 -3.18 11.16
CA ALA A 177 -22.81 -2.29 11.97
C ALA A 177 -22.40 -2.27 13.45
N PHE A 178 -22.15 -3.44 14.04
CA PHE A 178 -21.70 -3.55 15.43
C PHE A 178 -20.32 -2.91 15.63
N ALA A 179 -19.33 -3.27 14.81
CA ALA A 179 -17.97 -2.77 14.93
C ALA A 179 -17.89 -1.26 14.72
N GLN A 180 -18.69 -0.69 13.82
CA GLN A 180 -18.81 0.76 13.63
C GLN A 180 -19.43 1.46 14.84
N SER A 181 -20.36 0.82 15.56
CA SER A 181 -20.93 1.36 16.80
C SER A 181 -19.92 1.39 17.95
N VAL A 182 -18.99 0.43 17.98
CA VAL A 182 -17.93 0.34 19.01
C VAL A 182 -16.75 1.26 18.66
N ALA A 183 -16.33 1.29 17.39
CA ALA A 183 -15.24 2.11 16.84
C ALA A 183 -14.04 2.28 17.80
N PRO A 184 -13.34 1.18 18.13
CA PRO A 184 -12.37 1.17 19.21
C PRO A 184 -11.20 2.12 18.94
N LEU A 185 -10.74 2.79 20.00
CA LEU A 185 -9.55 3.62 19.97
C LEU A 185 -8.31 2.72 19.87
N LEU A 186 -7.36 3.13 19.05
CA LEU A 186 -6.02 2.53 18.98
C LEU A 186 -5.23 2.97 20.21
N ASP A 187 -5.46 2.28 21.32
CA ASP A 187 -4.69 2.45 22.53
C ASP A 187 -3.42 1.58 22.52
N HIS A 188 -2.47 1.88 23.41
CA HIS A 188 -1.17 1.23 23.47
C HIS A 188 -1.18 -0.28 23.80
N MET A 189 -2.30 -0.84 24.26
CA MET A 189 -2.40 -2.24 24.70
C MET A 189 -2.92 -3.16 23.60
N LEU A 190 -3.52 -2.62 22.55
CA LEU A 190 -4.03 -3.40 21.43
C LEU A 190 -2.93 -3.94 20.51
N ILE A 191 -3.18 -5.12 19.94
CA ILE A 191 -2.31 -5.76 18.94
C ILE A 191 -2.11 -4.84 17.74
N GLU A 192 -3.15 -4.13 17.33
CA GLU A 192 -3.11 -3.21 16.19
C GLU A 192 -2.14 -2.04 16.43
N THR A 193 -1.97 -1.62 17.68
CA THR A 193 -0.96 -0.62 18.04
C THR A 193 0.46 -1.16 17.98
N GLN A 194 0.66 -2.45 18.29
CA GLN A 194 1.96 -3.09 18.06
C GLN A 194 2.26 -3.24 16.57
N MET A 195 1.25 -3.55 15.74
CA MET A 195 1.40 -3.60 14.28
C MET A 195 1.78 -2.23 13.70
N ILE A 196 1.20 -1.13 14.22
CA ILE A 196 1.62 0.24 13.86
C ILE A 196 3.07 0.51 14.25
N ARG A 197 3.50 0.10 15.44
CA ARG A 197 4.85 0.38 15.92
C ARG A 197 5.93 -0.43 15.21
N ARG A 198 5.64 -1.70 14.92
CA ARG A 198 6.61 -2.66 14.39
C ARG A 198 6.57 -2.78 12.88
N HIS A 199 5.49 -2.33 12.23
CA HIS A 199 5.19 -2.63 10.84
C HIS A 199 5.35 -4.14 10.59
N ALA A 200 4.60 -4.94 11.35
CA ALA A 200 4.67 -6.41 11.31
C ALA A 200 3.28 -7.02 11.53
N PRO A 201 3.01 -8.22 10.99
CA PRO A 201 1.73 -8.89 11.17
C PRO A 201 1.61 -9.42 12.59
N ALA A 202 0.39 -9.79 12.96
CA ALA A 202 0.11 -10.43 14.23
C ALA A 202 -0.70 -11.72 14.05
N ILE A 203 -0.51 -12.63 14.99
CA ILE A 203 -1.28 -13.86 15.14
C ILE A 203 -1.79 -13.95 16.58
N VAL A 204 -3.07 -14.28 16.71
CA VAL A 204 -3.75 -14.52 17.98
C VAL A 204 -4.29 -15.93 17.96
N ARG A 205 -3.73 -16.80 18.81
CA ARG A 205 -4.12 -18.22 18.88
C ARG A 205 -5.28 -18.48 19.85
N ASP A 206 -5.46 -17.60 20.84
CA ASP A 206 -6.54 -17.66 21.82
C ASP A 206 -7.09 -16.24 22.07
N ALA A 207 -7.99 -15.81 21.19
CA ALA A 207 -8.60 -14.49 21.25
C ALA A 207 -9.46 -14.32 22.51
N ARG A 208 -9.97 -15.40 23.10
CA ARG A 208 -10.86 -15.29 24.27
C ARG A 208 -10.11 -14.94 25.55
N ASN A 209 -8.82 -15.26 25.63
CA ASN A 209 -8.01 -15.02 26.83
C ASN A 209 -6.86 -14.02 26.60
N ASP A 210 -6.68 -13.52 25.38
CA ASP A 210 -5.62 -12.55 25.09
C ASP A 210 -6.03 -11.14 25.54
N PRO A 211 -5.30 -10.49 26.47
CA PRO A 211 -5.65 -9.17 26.98
C PRO A 211 -5.41 -8.04 25.96
N ARG A 212 -4.77 -8.32 24.83
CA ARG A 212 -4.38 -7.33 23.81
C ARG A 212 -5.40 -7.20 22.69
N VAL A 213 -6.54 -7.89 22.78
CA VAL A 213 -7.60 -7.86 21.76
C VAL A 213 -8.75 -6.95 22.19
N ASN A 214 -9.52 -6.48 21.22
CA ASN A 214 -10.76 -5.78 21.52
C ASN A 214 -11.86 -6.76 21.95
N ARG A 215 -12.11 -6.84 23.26
CA ARG A 215 -13.06 -7.79 23.85
C ARG A 215 -14.48 -7.72 23.26
N PRO A 216 -15.11 -6.53 23.11
CA PRO A 216 -16.42 -6.42 22.45
C PRO A 216 -16.48 -7.03 21.05
N ILE A 217 -15.46 -6.78 20.21
CA ILE A 217 -15.41 -7.33 18.84
C ILE A 217 -15.18 -8.84 18.86
N VAL A 218 -14.29 -9.34 19.72
CA VAL A 218 -14.03 -10.79 19.85
C VAL A 218 -15.28 -11.53 20.31
N ASP A 219 -15.98 -11.01 21.31
CA ASP A 219 -17.18 -11.66 21.85
C ASP A 219 -18.34 -11.66 20.85
N PHE A 220 -18.52 -10.56 20.10
CA PHE A 220 -19.56 -10.49 19.07
C PHE A 220 -19.23 -11.36 17.83
N SER A 221 -17.96 -11.40 17.43
CA SER A 221 -17.51 -12.21 16.27
C SER A 221 -17.40 -13.70 16.56
N LEU A 222 -17.44 -14.09 17.84
CA LEU A 222 -17.20 -15.44 18.31
C LEU A 222 -15.84 -16.00 17.88
N THR A 223 -14.90 -15.15 17.45
CA THR A 223 -13.59 -15.63 16.95
C THR A 223 -12.78 -16.27 18.08
N HIS A 224 -12.07 -17.37 17.76
CA HIS A 224 -11.23 -18.09 18.71
C HIS A 224 -9.75 -17.84 18.45
N SER A 225 -9.39 -17.67 17.19
CA SER A 225 -8.03 -17.38 16.74
C SER A 225 -8.10 -16.62 15.44
N TYR A 226 -7.26 -15.61 15.24
CA TYR A 226 -7.23 -14.80 14.03
C TYR A 226 -5.83 -14.29 13.73
N VAL A 227 -5.61 -13.95 12.48
CA VAL A 227 -4.40 -13.25 12.02
C VAL A 227 -4.79 -11.84 11.57
N ALA A 228 -3.85 -10.92 11.69
CA ALA A 228 -4.04 -9.55 11.23
C ALA A 228 -2.76 -8.98 10.62
N ALA A 229 -2.93 -8.13 9.62
CA ALA A 229 -1.84 -7.39 9.00
C ALA A 229 -2.22 -5.92 8.77
N PRO A 230 -1.30 -4.97 9.00
CA PRO A 230 -1.46 -3.58 8.63
C PRO A 230 -1.42 -3.40 7.10
N VAL A 231 -2.26 -2.48 6.61
CA VAL A 231 -2.26 -2.03 5.22
C VAL A 231 -1.42 -0.75 5.13
N MET A 232 -0.34 -0.78 4.34
CA MET A 232 0.71 0.26 4.35
C MET A 232 1.24 0.63 2.95
N PRO A 233 0.45 1.26 2.06
CA PRO A 233 0.90 1.57 0.70
C PRO A 233 2.16 2.45 0.66
N THR A 234 2.24 3.42 1.57
CA THR A 234 3.33 4.41 1.66
C THR A 234 4.21 4.22 2.90
N GLY A 235 4.24 3.02 3.47
CA GLY A 235 4.94 2.72 4.73
C GLY A 235 4.27 3.29 5.98
N LYS A 236 3.13 3.97 5.84
CA LYS A 236 2.25 4.38 6.94
C LYS A 236 1.04 3.46 7.02
N VAL A 237 0.72 2.97 8.22
CA VAL A 237 -0.51 2.21 8.46
C VAL A 237 -1.75 3.08 8.24
N ILE A 238 -2.60 2.64 7.31
CA ILE A 238 -3.90 3.28 7.01
C ILE A 238 -5.09 2.41 7.43
N GLY A 239 -4.84 1.15 7.78
CA GLY A 239 -5.88 0.16 8.07
C GLY A 239 -5.27 -1.17 8.48
N PHE A 240 -6.14 -2.13 8.78
CA PHE A 240 -5.77 -3.49 9.11
C PHE A 240 -6.69 -4.47 8.40
N LEU A 241 -6.12 -5.54 7.90
CA LEU A 241 -6.84 -6.67 7.35
C LEU A 241 -6.77 -7.81 8.37
N HIS A 242 -7.92 -8.33 8.78
CA HIS A 242 -8.00 -9.44 9.73
C HIS A 242 -8.68 -10.60 9.05
N ALA A 243 -8.27 -11.82 9.39
CA ALA A 243 -8.89 -13.04 8.90
C ALA A 243 -8.88 -14.13 9.95
N ASP A 244 -9.90 -14.99 9.91
CA ASP A 244 -9.98 -16.16 10.77
C ASP A 244 -10.50 -17.41 10.07
N ARG A 245 -10.51 -18.49 10.84
CA ARG A 245 -10.89 -19.84 10.44
C ARG A 245 -12.02 -20.39 11.32
N LEU A 246 -13.01 -19.54 11.62
CA LEU A 246 -14.09 -19.90 12.54
C LEU A 246 -14.90 -21.12 12.07
N TYR A 247 -15.34 -21.12 10.82
CA TYR A 247 -16.28 -22.14 10.31
C TYR A 247 -15.60 -23.51 10.11
N SER A 248 -14.33 -23.51 9.70
CA SER A 248 -13.50 -24.71 9.58
C SER A 248 -13.03 -25.24 10.94
N GLY A 249 -13.16 -24.46 12.02
CA GLY A 249 -12.73 -24.84 13.37
C GLY A 249 -11.21 -24.96 13.54
N ARG A 250 -10.43 -24.49 12.56
CA ARG A 250 -8.97 -24.55 12.60
C ARG A 250 -8.41 -23.36 13.36
N THR A 251 -7.36 -23.61 14.15
CA THR A 251 -6.55 -22.52 14.70
C THR A 251 -5.64 -21.98 13.61
N VAL A 252 -5.54 -20.66 13.50
CA VAL A 252 -4.62 -20.02 12.55
C VAL A 252 -3.16 -20.32 12.88
N ASP A 253 -2.30 -20.39 11.86
CA ASP A 253 -0.86 -20.65 11.98
C ASP A 253 0.02 -19.54 11.36
N GLU A 254 1.34 -19.75 11.38
CA GLU A 254 2.32 -18.82 10.80
C GLU A 254 2.13 -18.63 9.29
N ILE A 255 1.71 -19.67 8.57
CA ILE A 255 1.45 -19.57 7.13
C ILE A 255 0.25 -18.67 6.91
N ASP A 256 -0.82 -18.82 7.71
CA ASP A 256 -1.97 -17.92 7.65
C ASP A 256 -1.58 -16.46 7.89
N ARG A 257 -0.72 -16.21 8.89
CA ARG A 257 -0.24 -14.86 9.20
C ARG A 257 0.53 -14.26 8.02
N ASP A 258 1.44 -15.03 7.44
CA ASP A 258 2.30 -14.57 6.35
C ASP A 258 1.48 -14.41 5.05
N THR A 259 0.43 -15.20 4.86
CA THR A 259 -0.56 -15.07 3.77
C THR A 259 -1.30 -13.74 3.86
N VAL A 260 -1.89 -13.42 5.02
CA VAL A 260 -2.60 -12.15 5.22
C VAL A 260 -1.65 -10.96 5.11
N TRP A 261 -0.40 -11.10 5.57
CA TRP A 261 0.62 -10.07 5.41
C TRP A 261 0.94 -9.79 3.94
N ALA A 262 1.30 -10.82 3.18
CA ALA A 262 1.62 -10.68 1.76
C ALA A 262 0.44 -10.11 0.97
N PHE A 263 -0.78 -10.55 1.29
CA PHE A 263 -2.00 -10.02 0.70
C PHE A 263 -2.22 -8.54 1.07
N ALA A 264 -2.06 -8.16 2.34
CA ALA A 264 -2.25 -6.78 2.79
C ALA A 264 -1.24 -5.80 2.15
N GLU A 265 0.02 -6.23 1.94
CA GLU A 265 1.01 -5.45 1.18
C GLU A 265 0.57 -5.26 -0.27
N GLY A 266 0.22 -6.34 -0.97
CA GLY A 266 -0.25 -6.27 -2.35
C GLY A 266 -1.53 -5.46 -2.52
N PHE A 267 -2.48 -5.61 -1.59
CA PHE A 267 -3.70 -4.82 -1.54
C PHE A 267 -3.40 -3.34 -1.33
N GLY A 268 -2.46 -2.99 -0.44
CA GLY A 268 -2.03 -1.60 -0.23
C GLY A 268 -1.61 -0.93 -1.52
N TYR A 269 -0.76 -1.59 -2.33
CA TYR A 269 -0.35 -1.08 -3.64
C TYR A 269 -1.50 -0.98 -4.64
N ALA A 270 -2.40 -1.99 -4.66
CA ALA A 270 -3.55 -1.97 -5.54
C ALA A 270 -4.52 -0.83 -5.19
N PHE A 271 -4.79 -0.64 -3.90
CA PHE A 271 -5.61 0.42 -3.35
C PHE A 271 -5.05 1.81 -3.67
N GLU A 272 -3.76 2.04 -3.43
CA GLU A 272 -3.12 3.32 -3.76
C GLU A 272 -3.20 3.63 -5.25
N ARG A 273 -2.93 2.63 -6.12
CA ARG A 273 -3.10 2.79 -7.57
C ARG A 273 -4.52 3.23 -7.91
N THR A 274 -5.53 2.57 -7.35
CA THR A 274 -6.95 2.89 -7.60
C THR A 274 -7.30 4.29 -7.13
N VAL A 275 -6.87 4.69 -5.92
CA VAL A 275 -7.07 6.05 -5.38
C VAL A 275 -6.43 7.11 -6.29
N LEU A 276 -5.20 6.87 -6.77
CA LEU A 276 -4.48 7.79 -7.64
C LEU A 276 -5.18 7.93 -9.01
N LEU A 277 -5.63 6.82 -9.59
CA LEU A 277 -6.35 6.82 -10.86
C LEU A 277 -7.69 7.55 -10.76
N GLU A 278 -8.47 7.30 -9.70
CA GLU A 278 -9.74 7.98 -9.48
C GLU A 278 -9.53 9.49 -9.27
N ARG A 279 -8.51 9.88 -8.51
CA ARG A 279 -8.16 11.29 -8.31
C ARG A 279 -7.75 11.97 -9.62
N MET A 280 -6.96 11.30 -10.46
CA MET A 280 -6.57 11.81 -11.77
C MET A 280 -7.79 11.97 -12.70
N ARG A 281 -8.72 11.01 -12.70
CA ARG A 281 -9.97 11.08 -13.48
C ARG A 281 -10.83 12.26 -13.04
N ARG A 282 -11.00 12.46 -11.73
CA ARG A 282 -11.74 13.60 -11.17
C ARG A 282 -11.11 14.93 -11.56
N LEU A 283 -9.78 15.07 -11.40
CA LEU A 283 -9.06 16.28 -11.81
C LEU A 283 -9.24 16.56 -13.32
N ASN A 284 -9.12 15.53 -14.16
CA ASN A 284 -9.32 15.67 -15.61
C ASN A 284 -10.78 16.00 -15.98
N ALA A 285 -11.76 15.55 -15.20
CA ALA A 285 -13.16 15.96 -15.37
C ALA A 285 -13.37 17.43 -15.00
N GLU A 286 -12.81 17.88 -13.86
CA GLU A 286 -12.86 19.29 -13.44
C GLU A 286 -12.19 20.22 -14.46
N VAL A 287 -11.01 19.86 -14.96
CA VAL A 287 -10.30 20.63 -15.99
C VAL A 287 -11.11 20.72 -17.29
N ARG A 288 -11.69 19.60 -17.75
CA ARG A 288 -12.54 19.58 -18.95
C ARG A 288 -13.79 20.44 -18.77
N HIS A 289 -14.43 20.36 -17.61
CA HIS A 289 -15.60 21.18 -17.30
C HIS A 289 -15.24 22.67 -17.29
N ALA A 290 -14.14 23.06 -16.64
CA ALA A 290 -13.70 24.45 -16.62
C ALA A 290 -13.37 24.99 -18.03
N LEU A 291 -12.73 24.17 -18.88
CA LEU A 291 -12.43 24.53 -20.26
C LEU A 291 -13.69 24.70 -21.10
N ALA A 292 -14.68 23.81 -20.95
CA ALA A 292 -15.97 23.91 -21.64
C ALA A 292 -16.74 25.17 -21.24
N SER A 293 -16.77 25.49 -19.94
CA SER A 293 -17.41 26.73 -19.46
C SER A 293 -16.72 28.00 -19.99
N ALA A 294 -15.39 27.99 -20.10
CA ALA A 294 -14.64 29.11 -20.67
C ALA A 294 -14.91 29.26 -22.18
N ASP A 295 -15.00 28.16 -22.93
CA ASP A 295 -15.30 28.13 -24.35
C ASP A 295 -16.74 28.60 -24.64
N GLU A 296 -17.71 28.22 -23.81
CA GLU A 296 -19.09 28.70 -23.88
C GLU A 296 -19.19 30.20 -23.59
N ALA A 297 -18.49 30.69 -22.56
CA ALA A 297 -18.41 32.13 -22.28
C ALA A 297 -17.75 32.92 -23.42
N ALA A 298 -16.71 32.36 -24.06
CA ALA A 298 -16.05 32.97 -25.20
C ALA A 298 -16.96 33.04 -26.44
N ARG A 299 -17.74 31.98 -26.73
CA ARG A 299 -18.74 32.01 -27.81
C ARG A 299 -19.86 33.00 -27.53
N GLY A 300 -20.37 33.06 -26.29
CA GLY A 300 -21.38 34.05 -25.90
C GLY A 300 -20.93 35.51 -26.08
N LEU A 301 -19.62 35.78 -25.95
CA LEU A 301 -19.03 37.09 -26.27
C LEU A 301 -18.90 37.34 -27.79
N GLN A 302 -18.73 36.30 -28.60
CA GLN A 302 -18.64 36.40 -30.06
C GLN A 302 -20.02 36.53 -30.73
N ASP A 303 -21.04 35.84 -30.21
CA ASP A 303 -22.42 35.84 -30.73
C ASP A 303 -23.25 37.04 -30.22
N ALA A 304 -22.73 37.81 -29.27
CA ALA A 304 -23.31 39.08 -28.90
C ALA A 304 -23.19 40.04 -30.09
N ASP A 305 -24.31 40.30 -30.77
CA ASP A 305 -24.42 41.24 -31.89
C ASP A 305 -23.85 42.61 -31.44
N LEU A 306 -22.62 42.90 -31.88
CA LEU A 306 -21.93 44.15 -31.60
C LEU A 306 -22.60 45.25 -32.44
N ASP A 307 -23.75 45.74 -31.96
CA ASP A 307 -24.41 46.90 -32.54
C ASP A 307 -23.51 48.14 -32.35
N LEU A 308 -22.76 48.46 -33.40
CA LEU A 308 -21.89 49.62 -33.51
C LEU A 308 -22.58 50.96 -33.18
N ARG A 309 -23.92 50.98 -33.05
CA ARG A 309 -24.71 52.19 -32.73
C ARG A 309 -24.87 52.46 -31.24
N LYS A 310 -24.37 51.59 -30.35
CA LYS A 310 -24.37 51.80 -28.89
C LYS A 310 -23.02 51.47 -28.23
N ILE A 311 -21.93 51.98 -28.77
CA ILE A 311 -20.69 52.07 -27.99
C ILE A 311 -20.77 53.37 -27.17
N GLU A 312 -21.40 53.29 -26.00
CA GLU A 312 -21.05 54.24 -24.94
C GLU A 312 -19.68 53.85 -24.39
N PRO A 313 -18.74 54.79 -24.19
CA PRO A 313 -17.41 54.49 -23.68
C PRO A 313 -17.48 53.69 -22.37
N VAL A 314 -16.75 52.57 -22.32
CA VAL A 314 -16.65 51.61 -21.20
C VAL A 314 -16.34 52.28 -19.85
N GLU A 315 -15.85 53.52 -19.86
CA GLU A 315 -15.57 54.35 -18.69
C GLU A 315 -16.81 54.75 -17.85
N ARG A 316 -18.05 54.46 -18.31
CA ARG A 316 -19.28 54.95 -17.64
C ARG A 316 -20.33 53.90 -17.27
N SER A 317 -20.03 52.61 -17.27
CA SER A 317 -20.96 51.61 -16.72
C SER A 317 -20.98 51.63 -15.18
N PRO A 318 -22.16 51.69 -14.52
CA PRO A 318 -22.27 51.59 -13.06
C PRO A 318 -21.70 50.29 -12.49
N ALA A 319 -21.76 49.19 -13.27
CA ALA A 319 -21.21 47.88 -12.88
C ALA A 319 -19.68 47.84 -12.96
N ALA A 320 -19.09 48.52 -13.95
CA ALA A 320 -17.63 48.66 -14.06
C ALA A 320 -17.06 49.53 -12.91
N ARG A 321 -17.79 50.58 -12.51
CA ARG A 321 -17.44 51.40 -11.34
C ARG A 321 -17.56 50.64 -10.03
N SER A 322 -18.59 49.82 -9.83
CA SER A 322 -18.74 49.04 -8.59
C SER A 322 -17.66 47.95 -8.45
N LEU A 323 -17.29 47.29 -9.54
CA LEU A 323 -16.19 46.32 -9.55
C LEU A 323 -14.84 46.98 -9.26
N ALA A 324 -14.55 48.13 -9.87
CA ALA A 324 -13.34 48.90 -9.61
C ALA A 324 -13.28 49.42 -8.15
N GLU A 325 -14.41 49.85 -7.59
CA GLU A 325 -14.51 50.27 -6.18
C GLU A 325 -14.29 49.11 -5.20
N VAL A 326 -14.84 47.92 -5.49
CA VAL A 326 -14.63 46.71 -4.67
C VAL A 326 -13.17 46.26 -4.75
N GLN A 327 -12.58 46.26 -5.94
CA GLN A 327 -11.16 45.93 -6.16
C GLN A 327 -10.23 46.90 -5.40
N THR A 328 -10.52 48.20 -5.45
CA THR A 328 -9.79 49.23 -4.71
C THR A 328 -9.88 49.01 -3.20
N ARG A 329 -11.07 48.69 -2.67
CA ARG A 329 -11.26 48.41 -1.23
C ARG A 329 -10.50 47.16 -0.78
N VAL A 330 -10.52 46.08 -1.57
CA VAL A 330 -9.83 44.83 -1.23
C VAL A 330 -8.31 45.01 -1.24
N MET A 331 -7.77 45.72 -2.25
CA MET A 331 -6.34 46.05 -2.30
C MET A 331 -5.93 47.02 -1.19
N ALA A 332 -6.80 47.95 -0.78
CA ALA A 332 -6.56 48.86 0.36
C ALA A 332 -6.56 48.15 1.73
N MET A 333 -7.21 46.98 1.86
CA MET A 333 -7.20 46.19 3.10
C MET A 333 -5.89 45.42 3.31
N LEU A 334 -5.14 45.15 2.24
CA LEU A 334 -3.85 44.49 2.30
C LEU A 334 -2.73 45.52 2.47
N THR A 335 -1.77 45.21 3.33
CA THR A 335 -0.53 45.98 3.40
C THR A 335 0.29 45.73 2.13
N ARG A 336 1.17 46.67 1.76
CA ARG A 336 2.09 46.52 0.62
C ARG A 336 2.82 45.17 0.63
N ARG A 337 3.27 44.74 1.81
CA ARG A 337 3.96 43.46 1.98
C ARG A 337 3.06 42.24 1.80
N GLU A 338 1.79 42.34 2.18
CA GLU A 338 0.81 41.29 1.96
C GLU A 338 0.42 41.19 0.47
N VAL A 339 0.39 42.30 -0.26
CA VAL A 339 0.19 42.32 -1.72
C VAL A 339 1.36 41.66 -2.44
N GLU A 340 2.61 41.98 -2.07
CA GLU A 340 3.81 41.33 -2.63
C GLU A 340 3.79 39.81 -2.40
N VAL A 341 3.48 39.37 -1.17
CA VAL A 341 3.37 37.95 -0.84
C VAL A 341 2.24 37.29 -1.63
N LEU A 342 1.07 37.93 -1.74
CA LEU A 342 -0.08 37.42 -2.49
C LEU A 342 0.23 37.27 -4.00
N ARG A 343 0.94 38.24 -4.59
CA ARG A 343 1.38 38.18 -6.00
C ARG A 343 2.29 36.98 -6.25
N LEU A 344 3.26 36.76 -5.36
CA LEU A 344 4.18 35.62 -5.49
C LEU A 344 3.49 34.28 -5.19
N MET A 345 2.48 34.27 -4.31
CA MET A 345 1.59 33.11 -4.14
C MET A 345 0.85 32.78 -5.43
N ALA A 346 0.30 33.78 -6.11
CA ALA A 346 -0.41 33.61 -7.38
C ALA A 346 0.51 33.15 -8.53
N ALA A 347 1.79 33.53 -8.49
CA ALA A 347 2.84 33.02 -9.38
C ALA A 347 3.32 31.60 -9.04
N GLY A 348 2.71 30.92 -8.06
CA GLY A 348 3.03 29.54 -7.71
C GLY A 348 4.31 29.34 -6.90
N ARG A 349 4.93 30.41 -6.38
CA ARG A 349 6.16 30.31 -5.57
C ARG A 349 5.90 29.58 -4.25
N THR A 350 6.89 28.89 -3.69
CA THR A 350 6.82 28.31 -2.33
C THR A 350 7.13 29.37 -1.27
N ASN A 351 6.83 29.11 0.01
CA ASN A 351 7.17 30.06 1.07
C ASN A 351 8.69 30.30 1.21
N GLN A 352 9.50 29.31 0.84
CA GLN A 352 10.96 29.47 0.82
C GLN A 352 11.38 30.38 -0.34
N GLN A 353 10.85 30.15 -1.55
CA GLN A 353 11.13 31.02 -2.70
C GLN A 353 10.69 32.47 -2.47
N ILE A 354 9.53 32.67 -1.83
CA ILE A 354 9.05 34.02 -1.45
C ILE A 354 9.98 34.64 -0.40
N ALA A 355 10.47 33.85 0.56
CA ALA A 355 11.39 34.31 1.58
C ALA A 355 12.71 34.78 0.95
N ASP A 356 13.22 34.02 -0.01
CA ASP A 356 14.45 34.32 -0.75
C ASP A 356 14.28 35.58 -1.62
N GLU A 357 13.17 35.68 -2.37
CA GLU A 357 12.88 36.81 -3.26
C GLU A 357 12.60 38.11 -2.49
N LEU A 358 11.96 38.01 -1.33
CA LEU A 358 11.60 39.15 -0.50
C LEU A 358 12.63 39.44 0.60
N VAL A 359 13.73 38.68 0.68
CA VAL A 359 14.82 38.79 1.66
C VAL A 359 14.30 38.84 3.11
N ILE A 360 13.47 37.86 3.48
CA ILE A 360 12.89 37.70 4.83
C ILE A 360 12.88 36.23 5.23
N SER A 361 12.62 35.91 6.50
CA SER A 361 12.51 34.51 6.93
C SER A 361 11.25 33.82 6.40
N ALA A 362 11.32 32.51 6.16
CA ALA A 362 10.15 31.69 5.81
C ALA A 362 9.05 31.72 6.90
N GLY A 363 9.43 31.92 8.17
CA GLY A 363 8.46 32.12 9.27
C GLY A 363 7.69 33.43 9.15
N THR A 364 8.36 34.49 8.69
CA THR A 364 7.75 35.79 8.39
C THR A 364 6.78 35.66 7.21
N VAL A 365 7.16 34.94 6.15
CA VAL A 365 6.26 34.65 5.01
C VAL A 365 5.02 33.89 5.46
N LYS A 366 5.16 32.81 6.26
CA LYS A 366 4.00 32.07 6.82
C LYS A 366 3.03 33.00 7.57
N SER A 367 3.57 33.96 8.29
CA SER A 367 2.78 34.95 9.04
C SER A 367 2.02 35.91 8.12
N HIS A 368 2.66 36.39 7.04
CA HIS A 368 2.00 37.19 6.00
C HIS A 368 0.92 36.39 5.27
N VAL A 369 1.20 35.14 4.89
CA VAL A 369 0.21 34.24 4.25
C VAL A 369 -1.02 34.06 5.15
N LYS A 370 -0.84 33.81 6.45
CA LYS A 370 -1.97 33.68 7.38
C LYS A 370 -2.83 34.96 7.46
N ARG A 371 -2.19 36.13 7.43
CA ARG A 371 -2.91 37.42 7.43
C ARG A 371 -3.64 37.67 6.11
N VAL A 372 -3.02 37.33 4.98
CA VAL A 372 -3.63 37.40 3.64
C VAL A 372 -4.87 36.51 3.57
N LEU A 373 -4.76 35.23 3.95
CA LEU A 373 -5.88 34.29 3.95
C LEU A 373 -7.05 34.81 4.81
N ARG A 374 -6.74 35.31 6.01
CA ARG A 374 -7.74 35.90 6.91
C ARG A 374 -8.41 37.15 6.32
N LYS A 375 -7.64 38.07 5.73
CA LYS A 375 -8.15 39.32 5.16
C LYS A 375 -8.96 39.10 3.87
N LEU A 376 -8.65 38.04 3.12
CA LEU A 376 -9.36 37.66 1.89
C LEU A 376 -10.48 36.64 2.13
N HIS A 377 -10.70 36.22 3.38
CA HIS A 377 -11.60 35.12 3.73
C HIS A 377 -11.36 33.83 2.92
N ALA A 378 -10.10 33.56 2.56
CA ALA A 378 -9.69 32.38 1.82
C ALA A 378 -9.32 31.24 2.79
N THR A 379 -9.77 30.02 2.50
CA THR A 379 -9.48 28.83 3.33
C THR A 379 -8.11 28.22 3.02
N ASN A 380 -7.59 28.46 1.81
CA ASN A 380 -6.33 27.88 1.36
C ASN A 380 -5.57 28.81 0.39
N ARG A 381 -4.30 28.47 0.14
CA ARG A 381 -3.39 29.23 -0.74
C ARG A 381 -3.93 29.37 -2.17
N ALA A 382 -4.56 28.33 -2.71
CA ALA A 382 -5.06 28.31 -4.07
C ALA A 382 -6.26 29.27 -4.24
N GLU A 383 -7.15 29.34 -3.24
CA GLU A 383 -8.24 30.31 -3.21
C GLU A 383 -7.74 31.76 -3.17
N ALA A 384 -6.72 32.04 -2.35
CA ALA A 384 -6.12 33.38 -2.31
C ALA A 384 -5.41 33.74 -3.64
N ALA A 385 -4.70 32.80 -4.25
CA ALA A 385 -4.11 32.99 -5.58
C ALA A 385 -5.18 33.27 -6.65
N SER A 386 -6.29 32.51 -6.63
CA SER A 386 -7.42 32.72 -7.52
C SER A 386 -8.08 34.09 -7.30
N ALA A 387 -8.20 34.53 -6.05
CA ALA A 387 -8.68 35.86 -5.72
C ALA A 387 -7.79 36.97 -6.30
N TYR A 388 -6.47 36.81 -6.25
CA TYR A 388 -5.53 37.75 -6.87
C TYR A 388 -5.70 37.82 -8.40
N VAL A 389 -5.87 36.69 -9.09
CA VAL A 389 -6.06 36.68 -10.54
C VAL A 389 -7.35 37.39 -10.94
N ARG A 390 -8.45 37.19 -10.20
CA ARG A 390 -9.71 37.93 -10.40
C ARG A 390 -9.57 39.44 -10.13
N LEU A 391 -8.69 39.81 -9.19
CA LEU A 391 -8.36 41.21 -8.89
C LEU A 391 -7.33 41.81 -9.87
N ALA A 392 -6.66 41.01 -10.70
CA ALA A 392 -5.60 41.47 -11.61
C ALA A 392 -6.04 41.53 -13.09
N SER A 393 -7.25 41.05 -13.42
CA SER A 393 -7.79 40.99 -14.78
C SER A 393 -8.29 42.32 -15.38
N VAL A 394 -7.76 43.46 -14.93
CA VAL A 394 -7.85 44.74 -15.65
C VAL A 394 -6.40 45.23 -15.85
N PRO A 395 -5.96 45.49 -17.09
CA PRO A 395 -4.56 45.81 -17.37
C PRO A 395 -4.13 47.10 -16.65
N GLU A 396 -2.94 47.07 -16.05
CA GLU A 396 -2.24 48.29 -15.65
C GLU A 396 -1.89 49.07 -16.92
N THR A 397 -2.62 50.14 -17.18
CA THR A 397 -2.26 51.14 -18.19
C THR A 397 -0.99 51.85 -17.71
N GLY A 398 0.13 51.53 -18.36
CA GLY A 398 1.40 52.25 -18.27
C GLY A 398 1.85 52.66 -19.66
#